data_AF-A0A7J3W6R9-F1
#
_entry.id   AF-A0A7J3W6R9-F1
#
_cell.length_a   1.000
_cell.length_b   1.000
_cell.length_c   1.000
_cell.angle_alpha   90.00
_cell.angle_beta   90.00
_cell.angle_gamma   90.00
#
_symmetry.space_group_name_H-M   'P 1'
#
loop_
_entity.id
_entity.type
_entity.pdbx_description
1 polymer ?
#
loop_
_entity_poly.entity_id
_entity_poly.type
_entity_poly.pdbx_seq_one_letter_code
_entity_poly.pdbx_strand_id
1 'polypeptide(L)'
;MEAVNDKYLLGYFTDNELRWAPDWRSKKDLFDDYMLLPPEAEGKNALVNFLREKYGKIHLLNEAWSSSFSSFDEILSTTYAPKTPSAETDRSGFLKQIARRYFKVTYDAIKKYDPNHLVLGCRFAYRPPDEVLEGCIGCVDVISVNCYTNPYSNDLTMRLADFKRMHEMTRLPIMITEFSFKAMDSGLPNTRGAGVPVKTQSERAKCYEEYVKAIIKQPFIIGYHWFQYFDQPSEGRFDGENSNYGLVTIRDEPWEILTQKATSVNLKAEVLHLNPEEN
;
A
#
# COMPACT_ATOMS: atom_id res chain seq x y z
N MET A 1 -15.11 19.88 15.40
CA MET A 1 -14.25 18.71 15.22
C MET A 1 -13.22 18.77 16.32
N GLU A 2 -13.34 17.92 17.34
CA GLU A 2 -12.48 17.95 18.53
C GLU A 2 -11.01 17.60 18.20
N ALA A 3 -10.76 16.92 17.08
CA ALA A 3 -9.43 16.42 16.71
C ALA A 3 -8.47 17.46 16.09
N VAL A 4 -8.93 18.60 15.56
CA VAL A 4 -8.09 19.50 14.72
C VAL A 4 -6.90 20.10 15.46
N ASN A 5 -6.95 20.16 16.79
CA ASN A 5 -5.85 20.63 17.64
C ASN A 5 -5.36 19.55 18.62
N ASP A 6 -5.76 18.29 18.41
CA ASP A 6 -5.37 17.19 19.29
C ASP A 6 -3.92 16.79 19.02
N LYS A 7 -3.02 17.20 19.91
CA LYS A 7 -1.59 16.90 19.81
C LYS A 7 -1.24 15.41 19.89
N TYR A 8 -2.20 14.56 20.28
CA TYR A 8 -2.02 13.10 20.32
C TYR A 8 -2.42 12.42 19.01
N LEU A 9 -3.09 13.13 18.10
CA LEU A 9 -3.35 12.63 16.77
C LEU A 9 -2.11 12.81 15.90
N LEU A 10 -1.54 11.71 15.39
CA LEU A 10 -0.41 11.80 14.46
C LEU A 10 -0.84 12.25 13.06
N GLY A 11 -1.96 11.70 12.57
CA GLY A 11 -2.42 11.92 11.21
C GLY A 11 -3.49 10.93 10.77
N TYR A 12 -3.81 10.99 9.48
CA TYR A 12 -4.90 10.23 8.87
C TYR A 12 -4.38 9.32 7.75
N PHE A 13 -4.72 8.04 7.81
CA PHE A 13 -4.67 7.16 6.63
C PHE A 13 -5.92 7.37 5.79
N THR A 14 -5.80 7.38 4.46
CA THR A 14 -6.92 7.67 3.55
C THR A 14 -7.71 6.43 3.16
N ASP A 15 -7.03 5.30 2.96
CA ASP A 15 -7.60 3.99 2.62
C ASP A 15 -6.60 2.87 3.00
N ASN A 16 -6.94 1.63 2.66
CA ASN A 16 -6.08 0.46 2.84
C ASN A 16 -5.96 -0.37 1.55
N GLU A 17 -4.73 -0.64 1.13
CA GLU A 17 -4.36 -1.63 0.10
C GLU A 17 -5.10 -1.49 -1.24
N LEU A 18 -5.40 -0.28 -1.70
CA LEU A 18 -6.03 -0.08 -3.02
C LEU A 18 -5.27 -0.78 -4.15
N ARG A 19 -6.00 -1.28 -5.16
CA ARG A 19 -5.39 -1.96 -6.31
C ARG A 19 -4.87 -0.93 -7.32
N TRP A 20 -3.56 -0.74 -7.32
CA TRP A 20 -2.87 0.18 -8.22
C TRP A 20 -2.28 -0.47 -9.48
N ALA A 21 -2.16 -1.79 -9.48
CA ALA A 21 -1.62 -2.60 -10.56
C ALA A 21 -2.30 -3.98 -10.55
N PRO A 22 -2.14 -4.79 -11.62
CA PRO A 22 -2.59 -6.18 -11.61
C PRO A 22 -2.11 -6.96 -10.39
N ASP A 23 -3.03 -7.61 -9.67
CA ASP A 23 -2.75 -8.37 -8.46
C ASP A 23 -3.66 -9.61 -8.32
N TRP A 24 -3.92 -10.09 -7.10
CA TRP A 24 -4.78 -11.25 -6.86
C TRP A 24 -6.28 -10.94 -7.01
N ARG A 25 -6.68 -9.66 -7.00
CA ARG A 25 -8.07 -9.21 -7.15
C ARG A 25 -8.46 -9.03 -8.60
N SER A 26 -7.54 -8.57 -9.44
CA SER A 26 -7.73 -8.45 -10.90
C SER A 26 -6.40 -8.47 -11.62
N LYS A 27 -6.35 -9.11 -12.80
CA LYS A 27 -5.18 -9.12 -13.69
C LYS A 27 -5.12 -7.96 -14.68
N LYS A 28 -6.10 -7.04 -14.62
CA LYS A 28 -6.20 -5.88 -15.50
C LYS A 28 -5.52 -4.65 -14.90
N ASP A 29 -5.02 -3.77 -15.75
CA ASP A 29 -4.64 -2.41 -15.35
C ASP A 29 -5.88 -1.55 -15.08
N LEU A 30 -5.74 -0.54 -14.24
CA LEU A 30 -6.84 0.40 -13.97
C LEU A 30 -7.33 1.10 -15.23
N PHE A 31 -6.44 1.35 -16.20
CA PHE A 31 -6.83 1.88 -17.50
C PHE A 31 -7.88 1.00 -18.19
N ASP A 32 -7.68 -0.32 -18.19
CA ASP A 32 -8.61 -1.25 -18.85
C ASP A 32 -9.94 -1.34 -18.09
N ASP A 33 -9.93 -1.17 -16.76
CA ASP A 33 -11.17 -1.08 -15.98
C ASP A 33 -11.94 0.20 -16.31
N TYR A 34 -11.25 1.33 -16.52
CA TYR A 34 -11.86 2.58 -16.97
C TYR A 34 -12.37 2.49 -18.41
N MET A 35 -11.74 1.67 -19.26
CA MET A 35 -12.24 1.40 -20.61
C MET A 35 -13.59 0.65 -20.59
N LEU A 36 -13.86 -0.15 -19.56
CA LEU A 36 -15.11 -0.92 -19.42
C LEU A 36 -16.28 -0.10 -18.88
N LEU A 37 -16.01 1.10 -18.35
CA LEU A 37 -17.06 1.99 -17.87
C LEU A 37 -17.97 2.43 -19.03
N PRO A 38 -19.27 2.65 -18.77
CA PRO A 38 -20.19 3.06 -19.81
C PRO A 38 -19.89 4.50 -20.29
N PRO A 39 -20.32 4.90 -21.49
CA PRO A 39 -19.99 6.20 -22.10
C PRO A 39 -20.31 7.43 -21.23
N GLU A 40 -21.37 7.34 -20.41
CA GLU A 40 -21.82 8.40 -19.50
C GLU A 40 -21.00 8.50 -18.21
N ALA A 41 -20.13 7.53 -17.91
CA ALA A 41 -19.33 7.56 -16.71
C ALA A 41 -18.23 8.62 -16.80
N GLU A 42 -18.10 9.44 -15.76
CA GLU A 42 -17.05 10.47 -15.67
C GLU A 42 -15.63 9.87 -15.79
N GLY A 43 -15.41 8.65 -15.28
CA GLY A 43 -14.14 7.94 -15.46
C GLY A 43 -13.84 7.62 -16.93
N LYS A 44 -14.84 7.15 -17.69
CA LYS A 44 -14.70 6.87 -19.12
C LYS A 44 -14.38 8.14 -19.90
N ASN A 45 -15.10 9.22 -19.59
CA ASN A 45 -14.87 10.54 -20.19
C ASN A 45 -13.47 11.07 -19.85
N ALA A 46 -13.01 10.94 -18.61
CA ALA A 46 -11.67 11.34 -18.20
C ALA A 46 -10.56 10.57 -18.96
N LEU A 47 -10.75 9.27 -19.20
CA LEU A 47 -9.82 8.47 -20.01
C LEU A 47 -9.77 8.96 -21.45
N VAL A 48 -10.92 9.15 -22.09
CA VAL A 48 -10.98 9.65 -23.47
C VAL A 48 -10.40 11.07 -23.57
N ASN A 49 -10.64 11.93 -22.58
CA ASN A 49 -10.05 13.26 -22.51
C ASN A 49 -8.53 13.20 -22.38
N PHE A 50 -7.99 12.31 -21.55
CA PHE A 50 -6.54 12.09 -21.45
C PHE A 50 -5.93 11.71 -22.81
N LEU A 51 -6.55 10.78 -23.55
CA LEU A 51 -6.09 10.40 -24.88
C LEU A 51 -6.20 11.58 -25.87
N ARG A 52 -7.30 12.34 -25.80
CA ARG A 52 -7.51 13.53 -26.64
C ARG A 52 -6.44 14.59 -26.40
N GLU A 53 -6.11 14.87 -25.15
CA GLU A 53 -5.06 15.83 -24.77
C GLU A 53 -3.67 15.35 -25.20
N LYS A 54 -3.36 14.06 -24.97
CA LYS A 54 -2.05 13.49 -25.30
C LYS A 54 -1.77 13.50 -26.81
N TYR A 55 -2.73 13.07 -27.62
CA TYR A 55 -2.53 12.89 -29.06
C TYR A 55 -2.96 14.12 -29.87
N GLY A 56 -3.90 14.94 -29.38
CA GLY A 56 -4.43 16.14 -30.04
C GLY A 56 -5.30 15.89 -31.27
N LYS A 57 -4.93 14.91 -32.12
CA LYS A 57 -5.64 14.53 -33.35
C LYS A 57 -5.83 13.02 -33.41
N ILE A 58 -7.03 12.59 -33.81
CA ILE A 58 -7.39 11.16 -33.80
C ILE A 58 -6.49 10.29 -34.69
N HIS A 59 -5.99 10.82 -35.82
CA HIS A 59 -5.10 10.05 -36.69
C HIS A 59 -3.76 9.70 -36.02
N LEU A 60 -3.27 10.53 -35.09
CA LEU A 60 -2.04 10.26 -34.34
C LEU A 60 -2.24 9.14 -33.32
N LEU A 61 -3.42 9.10 -32.67
CA LEU A 61 -3.80 7.96 -31.84
C LEU A 61 -3.94 6.70 -32.69
N ASN A 62 -4.61 6.79 -33.85
CA ASN A 62 -4.78 5.65 -34.74
C ASN A 62 -3.45 5.06 -35.23
N GLU A 63 -2.47 5.91 -35.55
CA GLU A 63 -1.12 5.48 -35.88
C GLU A 63 -0.45 4.78 -34.69
N ALA A 64 -0.54 5.35 -33.48
CA ALA A 64 0.06 4.80 -32.28
C ALA A 64 -0.58 3.48 -31.79
N TRP A 65 -1.89 3.35 -31.98
CA TRP A 65 -2.69 2.20 -31.54
C TRP A 65 -2.92 1.17 -32.64
N SER A 66 -2.47 1.43 -33.87
CA SER A 66 -2.81 0.64 -35.05
C SER A 66 -4.33 0.43 -35.19
N SER A 67 -5.09 1.51 -34.98
CA SER A 67 -6.56 1.52 -34.99
C SER A 67 -7.12 2.41 -36.09
N SER A 68 -8.45 2.50 -36.18
CA SER A 68 -9.14 3.26 -37.24
C SER A 68 -10.36 4.01 -36.70
N PHE A 69 -10.27 4.59 -35.50
CA PHE A 69 -11.35 5.39 -34.93
C PHE A 69 -11.59 6.66 -35.76
N SER A 70 -12.85 6.99 -36.01
CA SER A 70 -13.28 8.19 -36.71
C SER A 70 -13.12 9.47 -35.88
N SER A 71 -13.21 9.35 -34.55
CA SER A 71 -13.05 10.44 -33.59
C SER A 71 -12.65 9.91 -32.21
N PHE A 72 -12.24 10.79 -31.29
CA PHE A 72 -12.01 10.39 -29.90
C PHE A 72 -13.30 9.93 -29.21
N ASP A 73 -14.46 10.47 -29.61
CA ASP A 73 -15.75 10.14 -28.99
C ASP A 73 -16.19 8.72 -29.31
N GLU A 74 -15.72 8.13 -30.41
CA GLU A 74 -15.94 6.71 -30.72
C GLU A 74 -15.34 5.78 -29.65
N ILE A 75 -14.26 6.22 -28.98
CA ILE A 75 -13.61 5.46 -27.91
C ILE A 75 -14.51 5.35 -26.67
N LEU A 76 -15.47 6.26 -26.48
CA LEU A 76 -16.45 6.19 -25.38
C LEU A 76 -17.26 4.89 -25.41
N SER A 77 -17.52 4.35 -26.61
CA SER A 77 -18.26 3.10 -26.81
C SER A 77 -17.38 1.86 -26.89
N THR A 78 -16.05 2.02 -26.82
CA THR A 78 -15.08 0.92 -26.95
C THR A 78 -14.66 0.40 -25.58
N THR A 79 -14.57 -0.92 -25.40
CA THR A 79 -14.30 -1.55 -24.09
C THR A 79 -12.88 -2.11 -23.92
N TYR A 80 -11.98 -1.87 -24.86
CA TYR A 80 -10.61 -2.36 -24.85
C TYR A 80 -9.67 -1.39 -25.56
N ALA A 81 -8.39 -1.36 -25.14
CA ALA A 81 -7.32 -0.77 -25.94
C ALA A 81 -6.54 -1.87 -26.67
N PRO A 82 -6.01 -1.59 -27.88
CA PRO A 82 -5.08 -2.47 -28.56
C PRO A 82 -3.84 -2.79 -27.72
N LYS A 83 -3.15 -3.88 -28.06
CA LYS A 83 -1.88 -4.26 -27.42
C LYS A 83 -0.71 -3.71 -28.22
N THR A 84 -0.48 -2.41 -28.12
CA THR A 84 0.69 -1.74 -28.74
C THR A 84 1.58 -1.11 -27.65
N PRO A 85 2.88 -0.90 -27.91
CA PRO A 85 3.76 -0.22 -26.96
C PRO A 85 3.25 1.17 -26.54
N SER A 86 2.61 1.90 -27.46
CA SER A 86 1.99 3.19 -27.18
C SER A 86 0.80 3.05 -26.24
N ALA A 87 -0.04 2.03 -26.43
CA ALA A 87 -1.14 1.74 -25.51
C ALA A 87 -0.64 1.39 -24.10
N GLU A 88 0.46 0.65 -23.95
CA GLU A 88 1.08 0.40 -22.63
C GLU A 88 1.61 1.69 -21.97
N THR A 89 2.18 2.59 -22.77
CA THR A 89 2.58 3.92 -22.29
C THR A 89 1.37 4.77 -21.91
N ASP A 90 0.24 4.62 -22.60
CA ASP A 90 -1.03 5.28 -22.25
C ASP A 90 -1.63 4.74 -20.95
N ARG A 91 -1.56 3.42 -20.71
CA ARG A 91 -1.96 2.81 -19.43
C ARG A 91 -1.20 3.44 -18.27
N SER A 92 0.12 3.54 -18.40
CA SER A 92 1.01 4.12 -17.39
C SER A 92 0.72 5.62 -17.20
N GLY A 93 0.65 6.39 -18.29
CA GLY A 93 0.35 7.82 -18.24
C GLY A 93 -1.01 8.15 -17.61
N PHE A 94 -2.04 7.33 -17.88
CA PHE A 94 -3.34 7.50 -17.25
C PHE A 94 -3.37 7.03 -15.80
N LEU A 95 -2.62 5.98 -15.44
CA LEU A 95 -2.45 5.56 -14.05
C LEU A 95 -1.90 6.71 -13.19
N LYS A 96 -0.95 7.50 -13.71
CA LYS A 96 -0.47 8.73 -13.05
C LYS A 96 -1.61 9.72 -12.78
N GLN A 97 -2.51 9.92 -13.74
CA GLN A 97 -3.66 10.82 -13.59
C GLN A 97 -4.66 10.30 -12.56
N ILE A 98 -4.93 9.00 -12.55
CA ILE A 98 -5.78 8.34 -11.55
C ILE A 98 -5.19 8.56 -10.15
N ALA A 99 -3.89 8.25 -9.98
CA ALA A 99 -3.20 8.43 -8.71
C ALA A 99 -3.22 9.89 -8.25
N ARG A 100 -2.85 10.83 -9.13
CA ARG A 100 -2.87 12.27 -8.81
C ARG A 100 -4.26 12.74 -8.40
N ARG A 101 -5.31 12.29 -9.08
CA ARG A 101 -6.70 12.64 -8.74
C ARG A 101 -7.08 12.10 -7.36
N TYR A 102 -6.80 10.84 -7.08
CA TYR A 102 -7.08 10.21 -5.79
C TYR A 102 -6.39 10.97 -4.65
N PHE A 103 -5.07 11.12 -4.70
CA PHE A 103 -4.30 11.75 -3.63
C PHE A 103 -4.66 13.21 -3.43
N LYS A 104 -4.93 13.96 -4.50
CA LYS A 104 -5.35 15.36 -4.36
C LYS A 104 -6.72 15.49 -3.70
N VAL A 105 -7.69 14.66 -4.08
CA VAL A 105 -9.04 14.71 -3.50
C VAL A 105 -9.00 14.37 -2.00
N THR A 106 -8.27 13.32 -1.61
CA THR A 106 -8.16 12.93 -0.20
C THR A 106 -7.40 13.96 0.62
N TYR A 107 -6.29 14.50 0.08
CA TYR A 107 -5.52 15.57 0.71
C TYR A 107 -6.37 16.83 0.92
N ASP A 108 -7.03 17.33 -0.13
CA ASP A 108 -7.84 18.54 -0.06
C ASP A 108 -9.00 18.36 0.94
N ALA A 109 -9.61 17.18 0.98
CA ALA A 109 -10.68 16.87 1.93
C ALA A 109 -10.17 16.88 3.38
N ILE A 110 -9.03 16.26 3.67
CA ILE A 110 -8.43 16.28 5.01
C ILE A 110 -8.02 17.70 5.39
N LYS A 111 -7.20 18.36 4.56
CA LYS A 111 -6.64 19.69 4.87
C LYS A 111 -7.67 20.80 4.95
N LYS A 112 -8.83 20.65 4.30
CA LYS A 112 -9.97 21.57 4.49
C LYS A 112 -10.46 21.61 5.93
N TYR A 113 -10.44 20.47 6.62
CA TYR A 113 -10.98 20.34 7.97
C TYR A 113 -9.91 20.25 9.05
N ASP A 114 -8.74 19.72 8.71
CA ASP A 114 -7.60 19.58 9.59
C ASP A 114 -6.29 19.94 8.85
N PRO A 115 -5.89 21.21 8.91
CA PRO A 115 -4.63 21.65 8.28
C PRO A 115 -3.39 21.18 9.07
N ASN A 116 -3.54 20.80 10.34
CA ASN A 116 -2.43 20.61 11.29
C ASN A 116 -1.83 19.21 11.22
N HIS A 117 -2.65 18.18 11.05
CA HIS A 117 -2.21 16.78 11.13
C HIS A 117 -1.70 16.21 9.81
N LEU A 118 -0.88 15.16 9.90
CA LEU A 118 -0.26 14.52 8.75
C LEU A 118 -1.27 13.74 7.88
N VAL A 119 -1.03 13.72 6.57
CA VAL A 119 -1.66 12.77 5.64
C VAL A 119 -0.72 11.58 5.46
N LEU A 120 -1.08 10.45 6.06
CA LEU A 120 -0.19 9.29 6.22
C LEU A 120 -0.21 8.32 5.03
N GLY A 121 -0.93 8.64 3.96
CA GLY A 121 -1.04 7.82 2.75
C GLY A 121 -2.13 6.75 2.81
N CYS A 122 -2.08 5.78 1.87
CA CYS A 122 -3.14 4.81 1.58
C CYS A 122 -2.73 3.33 1.75
N ARG A 123 -1.69 3.08 2.55
CA ARG A 123 -1.22 1.75 3.01
C ARG A 123 -1.06 0.75 1.87
N PHE A 124 -0.04 0.94 1.03
CA PHE A 124 0.17 0.07 -0.14
C PHE A 124 0.48 -1.38 0.27
N ALA A 125 -0.19 -2.37 -0.32
CA ALA A 125 0.06 -3.80 -0.08
C ALA A 125 1.40 -4.30 -0.67
N TYR A 126 1.80 -3.69 -1.80
CA TYR A 126 3.06 -3.93 -2.50
C TYR A 126 3.64 -2.60 -2.96
N ARG A 127 4.90 -2.59 -3.43
CA ARG A 127 5.44 -1.43 -4.13
C ARG A 127 4.50 -1.07 -5.30
N PRO A 128 3.90 0.11 -5.32
CA PRO A 128 3.07 0.52 -6.44
C PRO A 128 3.94 0.89 -7.65
N PRO A 129 3.37 1.00 -8.86
CA PRO A 129 4.05 1.57 -10.02
C PRO A 129 4.55 3.00 -9.75
N ASP A 130 5.58 3.43 -10.47
CA ASP A 130 6.23 4.72 -10.23
C ASP A 130 5.28 5.89 -10.46
N GLU A 131 4.37 5.75 -11.42
CA GLU A 131 3.32 6.71 -11.76
C GLU A 131 2.40 7.02 -10.57
N VAL A 132 2.19 6.04 -9.68
CA VAL A 132 1.37 6.20 -8.48
C VAL A 132 2.12 7.00 -7.42
N LEU A 133 3.42 6.74 -7.28
CA LEU A 133 4.31 7.47 -6.38
C LEU A 133 4.47 8.92 -6.85
N GLU A 134 4.63 9.16 -8.15
CA GLU A 134 4.62 10.50 -8.72
C GLU A 134 3.29 11.22 -8.44
N GLY A 135 2.17 10.51 -8.52
CA GLY A 135 0.84 11.05 -8.24
C GLY A 135 0.65 11.53 -6.79
N CYS A 136 1.31 10.90 -5.82
CA CYS A 136 1.15 11.22 -4.40
C CYS A 136 1.99 12.41 -3.92
N ILE A 137 3.05 12.78 -4.65
CA ILE A 137 3.97 13.86 -4.24
C ILE A 137 3.21 15.18 -4.03
N GLY A 138 3.40 15.78 -2.85
CA GLY A 138 2.73 17.02 -2.42
C GLY A 138 1.29 16.82 -1.93
N CYS A 139 0.81 15.58 -1.85
CA CYS A 139 -0.52 15.23 -1.34
C CYS A 139 -0.48 14.24 -0.16
N VAL A 140 0.69 13.77 0.22
CA VAL A 140 0.91 12.95 1.41
C VAL A 140 2.19 13.41 2.11
N ASP A 141 2.24 13.24 3.42
CA ASP A 141 3.41 13.56 4.26
C ASP A 141 4.28 12.32 4.52
N VAL A 142 3.67 11.13 4.48
CA VAL A 142 4.33 9.82 4.72
C VAL A 142 3.84 8.81 3.69
N ILE A 143 4.72 7.94 3.22
CA ILE A 143 4.34 6.76 2.44
C ILE A 143 4.13 5.58 3.39
N SER A 144 2.89 5.19 3.58
CA SER A 144 2.51 3.98 4.33
C SER A 144 2.52 2.72 3.45
N VAL A 145 3.10 1.63 3.96
CA VAL A 145 3.14 0.31 3.29
C VAL A 145 2.82 -0.82 4.27
N ASN A 146 2.05 -1.80 3.82
CA ASN A 146 1.87 -3.07 4.52
C ASN A 146 2.93 -4.05 4.01
N CYS A 147 3.56 -4.81 4.91
CA CYS A 147 4.72 -5.63 4.56
C CYS A 147 4.75 -6.94 5.34
N TYR A 148 3.97 -7.91 4.86
CA TYR A 148 3.96 -9.29 5.37
C TYR A 148 5.07 -10.12 4.71
N THR A 149 6.27 -10.07 5.27
CA THR A 149 7.42 -10.88 4.80
C THR A 149 8.18 -11.51 5.95
N ASN A 150 8.95 -12.56 5.65
CA ASN A 150 9.76 -13.26 6.65
C ASN A 150 11.17 -12.63 6.72
N PRO A 151 11.68 -12.29 7.93
CA PRO A 151 12.98 -11.63 8.06
C PRO A 151 14.18 -12.47 7.61
N TYR A 152 14.01 -13.78 7.45
CA TYR A 152 15.04 -14.69 6.94
C TYR A 152 14.89 -15.02 5.46
N SER A 153 13.93 -14.39 4.77
CA SER A 153 13.70 -14.61 3.35
C SER A 153 14.34 -13.54 2.49
N ASN A 154 14.67 -13.90 1.24
CA ASN A 154 15.14 -12.93 0.25
C ASN A 154 14.11 -11.85 -0.08
N ASP A 155 12.82 -12.10 0.21
CA ASP A 155 11.76 -11.13 -0.02
C ASP A 155 11.96 -9.87 0.86
N LEU A 156 12.39 -9.98 2.13
CA LEU A 156 12.67 -8.80 2.95
C LEU A 156 13.72 -7.89 2.31
N THR A 157 14.82 -8.45 1.79
CA THR A 157 15.86 -7.67 1.10
C THR A 157 15.28 -6.93 -0.11
N MET A 158 14.39 -7.58 -0.87
CA MET A 158 13.71 -6.95 -2.01
C MET A 158 12.76 -5.84 -1.54
N ARG A 159 11.98 -6.05 -0.47
CA ARG A 159 11.11 -5.03 0.12
C ARG A 159 11.89 -3.81 0.59
N LEU A 160 13.01 -4.01 1.28
CA LEU A 160 13.87 -2.92 1.73
C LEU A 160 14.45 -2.11 0.54
N ALA A 161 14.85 -2.79 -0.53
CA ALA A 161 15.31 -2.13 -1.76
C ALA A 161 14.18 -1.33 -2.43
N ASP A 162 12.97 -1.87 -2.45
CA ASP A 162 11.79 -1.19 -2.96
C ASP A 162 11.46 0.07 -2.14
N PHE A 163 11.48 -0.03 -0.80
CA PHE A 163 11.26 1.11 0.09
C PHE A 163 12.33 2.20 -0.11
N LYS A 164 13.60 1.80 -0.25
CA LYS A 164 14.68 2.75 -0.55
C LYS A 164 14.41 3.50 -1.86
N ARG A 165 14.02 2.81 -2.94
CA ARG A 165 13.67 3.44 -4.22
C ARG A 165 12.46 4.37 -4.10
N MET A 166 11.43 3.96 -3.36
CA MET A 166 10.25 4.79 -3.10
C MET A 166 10.65 6.10 -2.38
N HIS A 167 11.49 6.01 -1.36
CA HIS A 167 12.03 7.17 -0.66
C HIS A 167 12.91 8.04 -1.57
N GLU A 168 13.81 7.46 -2.37
CA GLU A 168 14.69 8.22 -3.26
C GLU A 168 13.91 9.01 -4.32
N MET A 169 12.82 8.44 -4.83
CA MET A 169 11.99 9.08 -5.85
C MET A 169 11.07 10.17 -5.28
N THR A 170 10.48 9.94 -4.11
CA THR A 170 9.48 10.85 -3.53
C THR A 170 10.05 11.82 -2.50
N ARG A 171 11.21 11.48 -1.92
CA ARG A 171 11.83 12.14 -0.75
C ARG A 171 10.98 12.12 0.52
N LEU A 172 9.94 11.30 0.54
CA LEU A 172 9.05 11.15 1.68
C LEU A 172 9.53 10.04 2.63
N PRO A 173 9.33 10.17 3.94
CA PRO A 173 9.55 9.08 4.88
C PRO A 173 8.54 7.95 4.65
N ILE A 174 8.90 6.75 5.10
CA ILE A 174 8.09 5.54 4.97
C ILE A 174 7.65 5.06 6.35
N MET A 175 6.44 4.50 6.43
CA MET A 175 5.94 3.83 7.63
C MET A 175 5.43 2.43 7.28
N ILE A 176 5.84 1.42 8.06
CA ILE A 176 5.30 0.06 7.91
C ILE A 176 3.98 -0.03 8.69
N THR A 177 2.85 -0.14 8.02
CA THR A 177 1.55 0.02 8.66
C THR A 177 0.84 -1.28 9.00
N GLU A 178 1.33 -2.39 8.45
CA GLU A 178 0.97 -3.75 8.86
C GLU A 178 2.15 -4.67 8.65
N PHE A 179 2.42 -5.48 9.65
CA PHE A 179 3.19 -6.71 9.57
C PHE A 179 2.78 -7.57 10.75
N SER A 180 2.92 -8.89 10.60
CA SER A 180 2.84 -9.81 11.73
C SER A 180 3.34 -11.19 11.37
N PHE A 181 3.49 -12.00 12.41
CA PHE A 181 3.85 -13.41 12.34
C PHE A 181 2.79 -14.20 13.08
N LYS A 182 2.54 -15.43 12.60
CA LYS A 182 1.60 -16.37 13.21
C LYS A 182 2.31 -17.70 13.47
N ALA A 183 1.93 -18.41 14.52
CA ALA A 183 2.59 -19.68 14.87
C ALA A 183 1.60 -20.84 15.02
N MET A 184 2.04 -22.02 14.60
CA MET A 184 1.21 -23.24 14.57
C MET A 184 0.90 -23.82 15.95
N ASP A 185 1.70 -23.51 16.97
CA ASP A 185 1.46 -23.92 18.37
C ASP A 185 0.44 -23.04 19.11
N SER A 186 -0.21 -22.09 18.43
CA SER A 186 -1.26 -21.25 19.01
C SER A 186 -2.59 -21.98 19.26
N GLY A 187 -2.80 -23.13 18.63
CA GLY A 187 -4.10 -23.81 18.58
C GLY A 187 -5.07 -23.22 17.55
N LEU A 188 -4.71 -22.12 16.87
CA LEU A 188 -5.50 -21.56 15.78
C LEU A 188 -5.20 -22.24 14.44
N PRO A 189 -6.16 -22.31 13.51
CA PRO A 189 -5.95 -22.99 12.23
C PRO A 189 -4.87 -22.34 11.37
N ASN A 190 -4.76 -21.00 11.39
CA ASN A 190 -3.79 -20.24 10.59
C ASN A 190 -3.85 -20.50 9.08
N THR A 191 -4.99 -20.98 8.57
CA THR A 191 -5.16 -21.43 7.18
C THR A 191 -5.46 -20.30 6.21
N ARG A 192 -5.92 -19.14 6.71
CA ARG A 192 -6.21 -17.95 5.91
C ARG A 192 -5.60 -16.68 6.52
N GLY A 193 -5.21 -15.75 5.65
CA GLY A 193 -4.55 -14.50 5.99
C GLY A 193 -3.08 -14.46 5.60
N ALA A 194 -2.54 -13.24 5.50
CA ALA A 194 -1.19 -12.95 5.03
C ALA A 194 -0.05 -13.57 5.87
N GLY A 195 1.10 -13.82 5.23
CA GLY A 195 2.27 -14.39 5.89
C GLY A 195 2.19 -15.91 6.10
N VAL A 196 3.36 -16.54 6.10
CA VAL A 196 3.51 -17.99 6.30
C VAL A 196 3.69 -18.26 7.80
N PRO A 197 2.96 -19.23 8.39
CA PRO A 197 3.11 -19.53 9.81
C PRO A 197 4.50 -20.09 10.12
N VAL A 198 5.05 -19.67 11.26
CA VAL A 198 6.21 -20.31 11.89
C VAL A 198 5.77 -21.42 12.82
N LYS A 199 6.69 -22.21 13.36
CA LYS A 199 6.33 -23.39 14.14
C LYS A 199 5.86 -23.04 15.54
N THR A 200 6.53 -22.08 16.19
CA THR A 200 6.34 -21.80 17.62
C THR A 200 6.16 -20.32 17.96
N GLN A 201 5.55 -20.01 19.11
CA GLN A 201 5.48 -18.63 19.64
C GLN A 201 6.88 -18.04 19.86
N SER A 202 7.86 -18.86 20.22
CA SER A 202 9.26 -18.43 20.33
C SER A 202 9.84 -18.01 18.98
N GLU A 203 9.58 -18.75 17.91
CA GLU A 203 9.96 -18.36 16.55
C GLU A 203 9.21 -17.09 16.12
N ARG A 204 7.93 -16.95 16.47
CA ARG A 204 7.10 -15.77 16.18
C ARG A 204 7.68 -14.50 16.79
N ALA A 205 8.08 -14.57 18.07
CA ALA A 205 8.75 -13.48 18.76
C ALA A 205 10.14 -13.18 18.17
N LYS A 206 10.91 -14.21 17.78
CA LYS A 206 12.19 -14.02 17.10
C LYS A 206 12.02 -13.32 15.74
N CYS A 207 11.01 -13.69 14.98
CA CYS A 207 10.67 -13.02 13.72
C CYS A 207 10.30 -11.56 13.95
N TYR A 208 9.51 -11.23 14.99
CA TYR A 208 9.25 -9.84 15.38
C TYR A 208 10.55 -9.06 15.58
N GLU A 209 11.47 -9.60 16.38
CA GLU A 209 12.73 -8.93 16.70
C GLU A 209 13.58 -8.65 15.46
N GLU A 210 13.82 -9.67 14.64
CA GLU A 210 14.68 -9.54 13.47
C GLU A 210 14.05 -8.65 12.40
N TYR A 211 12.73 -8.75 12.21
CA TYR A 211 12.01 -7.89 11.29
C TYR A 211 12.08 -6.43 11.72
N VAL A 212 11.70 -6.11 12.96
CA VAL A 212 11.67 -4.74 13.45
C VAL A 212 13.07 -4.13 13.43
N LYS A 213 14.12 -4.87 13.84
CA LYS A 213 15.52 -4.42 13.73
C LYS A 213 15.90 -4.07 12.29
N ALA A 214 15.54 -4.90 11.32
CA ALA A 214 15.85 -4.65 9.91
C ALA A 214 15.15 -3.38 9.38
N ILE A 215 13.90 -3.14 9.81
CA ILE A 215 13.11 -1.96 9.45
C ILE A 215 13.67 -0.68 10.07
N ILE A 216 13.87 -0.65 11.39
CA ILE A 216 14.30 0.58 12.10
C ILE A 216 15.73 0.99 11.74
N LYS A 217 16.58 0.07 11.24
CA LYS A 217 17.90 0.41 10.72
C LYS A 217 17.86 1.23 9.43
N GLN A 218 16.71 1.32 8.77
CA GLN A 218 16.56 2.17 7.60
C GLN A 218 16.25 3.61 8.02
N PRO A 219 17.10 4.60 7.70
CA PRO A 219 16.93 5.98 8.19
C PRO A 219 15.68 6.68 7.63
N PHE A 220 15.13 6.19 6.52
CA PHE A 220 13.92 6.73 5.91
C PHE A 220 12.64 6.06 6.41
N ILE A 221 12.72 5.02 7.26
CA ILE A 221 11.54 4.39 7.86
C ILE A 221 11.34 4.95 9.27
N ILE A 222 10.23 5.64 9.47
CA ILE A 222 9.96 6.44 10.68
C ILE A 222 9.01 5.77 11.68
N GLY A 223 8.57 4.55 11.41
CA GLY A 223 7.68 3.83 12.32
C GLY A 223 7.13 2.54 11.75
N TYR A 224 6.51 1.77 12.65
CA TYR A 224 5.85 0.52 12.30
C TYR A 224 4.60 0.27 13.17
N HIS A 225 3.62 -0.44 12.61
CA HIS A 225 2.43 -0.93 13.32
C HIS A 225 2.26 -2.44 13.11
N TRP A 226 2.06 -3.14 14.22
CA TRP A 226 1.74 -4.56 14.24
C TRP A 226 0.27 -4.77 13.87
N PHE A 227 -0.01 -5.69 12.94
CA PHE A 227 -1.37 -6.13 12.63
C PHE A 227 -1.59 -7.51 13.25
N GLN A 228 -2.32 -7.67 14.34
CA GLN A 228 -3.24 -6.72 14.98
C GLN A 228 -3.28 -6.97 16.50
N TYR A 229 -4.13 -6.24 17.23
CA TYR A 229 -4.15 -6.32 18.69
C TYR A 229 -4.50 -7.73 19.22
N PHE A 230 -5.56 -8.35 18.72
CA PHE A 230 -6.06 -9.64 19.19
C PHE A 230 -6.12 -10.71 18.08
N ASP A 231 -6.06 -11.97 18.48
CA ASP A 231 -6.19 -13.11 17.58
C ASP A 231 -7.55 -13.16 16.87
N GLN A 232 -7.56 -13.64 15.64
CA GLN A 232 -8.80 -13.81 14.90
C GLN A 232 -9.57 -15.05 15.38
N PRO A 233 -10.91 -15.08 15.19
CA PRO A 233 -11.71 -16.28 15.48
C PRO A 233 -11.21 -17.49 14.68
N SER A 234 -11.21 -18.68 15.30
CA SER A 234 -10.86 -19.94 14.61
C SER A 234 -11.77 -20.24 13.41
N GLU A 235 -13.04 -19.84 13.52
CA GLU A 235 -14.09 -19.97 12.52
C GLU A 235 -13.93 -18.99 11.36
N GLY A 236 -13.09 -17.97 11.54
CA GLY A 236 -12.85 -16.92 10.57
C GLY A 236 -13.56 -15.60 10.87
N ARG A 237 -12.96 -14.49 10.46
CA ARG A 237 -13.56 -13.15 10.37
C ARG A 237 -14.54 -13.09 9.19
N PHE A 238 -15.08 -11.91 8.87
CA PHE A 238 -16.00 -11.68 7.74
C PHE A 238 -15.48 -12.15 6.36
N ASP A 239 -14.16 -12.23 6.18
CA ASP A 239 -13.48 -12.74 4.98
C ASP A 239 -12.87 -14.14 5.15
N GLY A 240 -13.10 -14.75 6.32
CA GLY A 240 -12.64 -16.08 6.68
C GLY A 240 -11.22 -16.15 7.23
N GLU A 241 -10.51 -15.02 7.43
CA GLU A 241 -9.20 -15.06 8.09
C GLU A 241 -9.31 -15.56 9.54
N ASN A 242 -8.43 -16.50 9.92
CA ASN A 242 -8.46 -17.26 11.18
C ASN A 242 -7.06 -17.44 11.80
N SER A 243 -6.28 -16.36 11.79
CA SER A 243 -4.86 -16.35 12.12
C SER A 243 -4.51 -15.85 13.52
N ASN A 244 -3.40 -16.40 14.04
CA ASN A 244 -2.73 -16.01 15.28
C ASN A 244 -1.92 -14.72 15.10
N TYR A 245 -2.61 -13.61 14.87
CA TYR A 245 -1.99 -12.30 14.71
C TYR A 245 -1.95 -11.46 15.98
N GLY A 246 -2.67 -11.84 17.04
CA GLY A 246 -2.82 -11.02 18.22
C GLY A 246 -1.54 -10.85 19.03
N LEU A 247 -1.37 -9.67 19.63
CA LEU A 247 -0.55 -9.51 20.84
C LEU A 247 -1.22 -10.20 22.04
N VAL A 248 -2.55 -10.32 22.01
CA VAL A 248 -3.38 -11.07 22.95
C VAL A 248 -4.23 -12.13 22.23
N THR A 249 -4.66 -13.15 22.96
CA THR A 249 -5.66 -14.13 22.48
C THR A 249 -7.05 -13.48 22.35
N ILE A 250 -8.02 -14.21 21.80
CA ILE A 250 -9.43 -13.78 21.78
C ILE A 250 -10.05 -13.61 23.19
N ARG A 251 -9.37 -14.15 24.22
CA ARG A 251 -9.75 -14.02 25.64
C ARG A 251 -9.01 -12.88 26.35
N ASP A 252 -8.33 -12.00 25.61
CA ASP A 252 -7.53 -10.89 26.15
C ASP A 252 -6.34 -11.35 27.02
N GLU A 253 -5.83 -12.56 26.76
CA GLU A 253 -4.64 -13.10 27.43
C GLU A 253 -3.40 -12.75 26.60
N PRO A 254 -2.37 -12.08 27.16
CA PRO A 254 -1.17 -11.74 26.41
C PRO A 254 -0.39 -12.97 25.92
N TRP A 255 0.07 -12.92 24.67
CA TRP A 255 1.16 -13.78 24.21
C TRP A 255 2.47 -13.30 24.84
N GLU A 256 2.75 -13.74 26.08
CA GLU A 256 3.85 -13.21 26.90
C GLU A 256 5.21 -13.20 26.20
N ILE A 257 5.56 -14.28 25.50
CA ILE A 257 6.83 -14.38 24.76
C ILE A 257 6.94 -13.29 23.69
N LEU A 258 5.86 -13.02 22.97
CA LEU A 258 5.82 -11.98 21.93
C LEU A 258 5.85 -10.58 22.55
N THR A 259 4.99 -10.32 23.54
CA THR A 259 4.85 -8.99 24.16
C THR A 259 6.09 -8.57 24.96
N GLN A 260 6.74 -9.49 25.67
CA GLN A 260 8.03 -9.23 26.32
C GLN A 260 9.12 -8.92 25.28
N LYS A 261 9.15 -9.67 24.17
CA LYS A 261 10.11 -9.40 23.09
C LYS A 261 9.86 -8.04 22.44
N ALA A 262 8.60 -7.72 22.15
CA ALA A 262 8.21 -6.43 21.60
C ALA A 262 8.60 -5.27 22.52
N THR A 263 8.38 -5.41 23.83
CA THR A 263 8.81 -4.43 24.84
C THR A 263 10.32 -4.20 24.78
N SER A 264 11.11 -5.28 24.79
CA SER A 264 12.58 -5.20 24.76
C SER A 264 13.12 -4.51 23.51
N VAL A 265 12.53 -4.80 22.34
CA VAL A 265 12.91 -4.19 21.06
C VAL A 265 12.49 -2.72 21.01
N ASN A 266 11.26 -2.41 21.41
CA ASN A 266 10.71 -1.04 21.36
C ASN A 266 11.49 -0.08 22.27
N LEU A 267 11.93 -0.54 23.45
CA LEU A 267 12.79 0.25 24.36
C LEU A 267 14.15 0.63 23.76
N LYS A 268 14.58 -0.04 22.69
CA LYS A 268 15.84 0.23 21.99
C LYS A 268 15.64 0.85 20.61
N ALA A 269 14.40 1.04 20.17
CA ALA A 269 14.10 1.36 18.78
C ALA A 269 14.74 2.68 18.34
N GLU A 270 14.65 3.72 19.18
CA GLU A 270 15.25 5.03 18.89
C GLU A 270 16.77 4.97 18.79
N VAL A 271 17.44 4.29 19.74
CA VAL A 271 18.90 4.14 19.74
C VAL A 271 19.39 3.37 18.51
N LEU A 272 18.67 2.30 18.13
CA LEU A 272 18.98 1.50 16.95
C LEU A 272 18.73 2.27 15.64
N HIS A 273 17.73 3.15 15.61
CA HIS A 273 17.44 4.00 14.46
C HIS A 273 18.49 5.10 14.27
N LEU A 274 18.97 5.70 15.37
CA LEU A 274 20.00 6.74 15.34
C LEU A 274 21.39 6.21 14.99
N ASN A 275 21.70 4.95 15.34
CA ASN A 275 23.03 4.34 15.16
C ASN A 275 22.97 3.02 14.36
N PRO A 276 22.59 3.08 13.06
CA PRO A 276 22.35 1.87 12.27
C PRO A 276 23.63 1.04 12.00
N GLU A 277 24.82 1.65 12.08
CA GLU A 277 26.11 0.97 11.83
C GLU A 277 26.76 0.36 13.08
N GLU A 278 26.28 0.67 14.30
CA GLU A 278 26.95 0.28 15.55
C GLU A 278 26.43 -1.03 16.18
N ASN A 279 25.48 -1.75 15.56
CA ASN A 279 24.83 -2.94 16.14
C ASN A 279 24.60 -4.11 15.18
#